data_AF-A0A5J5BS42-F1
#
_entry.id   AF-A0A5J5BS42-F1
#
_cell.length_a   1.000
_cell.length_b   1.000
_cell.length_c   1.000
_cell.angle_alpha   90.00
_cell.angle_beta   90.00
_cell.angle_gamma   90.00
#
_symmetry.space_group_name_H-M   'P 1'
#
loop_
_entity.id
_entity.type
_entity.pdbx_description
1 polymer ?
#
loop_
_entity_poly.entity_id
_entity_poly.type
_entity_poly.pdbx_seq_one_letter_code
_entity_poly.pdbx_strand_id
1 'polypeptide(L)'
;MASDGFRPLDEKSLVEYIKATPSLSSKLGNQFDDLQIKEVGDGNLNFVYIVIGRSGSFVIKQALPYIRCIGESWPMTKERALF
;
A
#
# COMPACT_ATOMS: atom_id res chain seq x y z
N MET A 1 -14.39 10.39 -13.90
CA MET A 1 -14.23 9.02 -14.45
C MET A 1 -12.87 8.50 -14.02
N ALA A 2 -12.79 7.84 -12.86
CA ALA A 2 -11.57 7.20 -12.40
C ALA A 2 -11.74 5.69 -12.62
N SER A 3 -11.25 5.18 -13.75
CA SER A 3 -11.23 3.75 -14.01
C SER A 3 -10.22 3.43 -15.11
N ASP A 4 -9.05 2.95 -14.70
CA ASP A 4 -8.23 1.98 -15.43
C ASP A 4 -7.21 1.35 -14.46
N GLY A 5 -7.72 0.61 -13.46
CA GLY A 5 -6.91 -0.31 -12.66
C GLY A 5 -6.37 0.19 -11.30
N PHE A 6 -6.57 1.45 -10.89
CA PHE A 6 -6.23 1.87 -9.53
C PHE A 6 -7.25 1.33 -8.52
N ARG A 7 -6.77 0.74 -7.42
CA ARG A 7 -7.57 0.31 -6.27
C ARG A 7 -6.85 0.70 -4.96
N PRO A 8 -7.54 1.34 -4.00
CA PRO A 8 -7.04 1.47 -2.64
C PRO A 8 -6.74 0.07 -2.05
N LEU A 9 -5.52 -0.11 -1.58
CA LEU A 9 -5.09 -1.36 -0.95
C LEU A 9 -5.52 -1.34 0.51
N ASP A 10 -5.92 -2.51 0.99
CA ASP A 10 -6.09 -2.87 2.40
C ASP A 10 -5.09 -3.99 2.73
N GLU A 11 -5.03 -4.42 3.99
CA GLU A 11 -4.07 -5.44 4.44
C GLU A 11 -4.18 -6.75 3.66
N LYS A 12 -5.39 -7.15 3.24
CA LYS A 12 -5.64 -8.40 2.49
C LYS A 12 -5.20 -8.27 1.04
N SER A 13 -5.65 -7.23 0.36
CA SER A 13 -5.31 -6.97 -1.04
C SER A 13 -3.84 -6.57 -1.22
N LEU A 14 -3.18 -6.07 -0.17
CA LEU A 14 -1.75 -5.84 -0.18
C LEU A 14 -0.94 -7.13 -0.29
N VAL A 15 -1.39 -8.22 0.34
CA VAL A 15 -0.75 -9.55 0.19
C VAL A 15 -0.73 -9.97 -1.27
N GLU A 16 -1.88 -9.87 -1.95
CA GLU A 16 -2.00 -10.24 -3.36
C GLU A 16 -1.16 -9.33 -4.27
N TYR A 17 -1.11 -8.02 -3.97
CA TYR A 17 -0.23 -7.09 -4.68
C TYR A 17 1.25 -7.45 -4.52
N ILE A 18 1.69 -7.82 -3.31
CA ILE A 18 3.07 -8.24 -3.04
C ILE A 18 3.41 -9.53 -3.80
N LYS A 19 2.52 -10.53 -3.77
CA LYS A 19 2.70 -11.81 -4.51
C LYS A 19 2.84 -11.57 -6.02
N ALA A 20 2.06 -10.64 -6.57
CA ALA A 20 2.09 -10.28 -7.98
C ALA A 20 3.28 -9.40 -8.38
N THR A 21 4.08 -8.92 -7.42
CA THR A 21 5.17 -7.96 -7.66
C THR A 21 6.53 -8.57 -7.29
N PRO A 22 7.29 -9.13 -8.25
CA PRO A 22 8.54 -9.86 -7.96
C PRO A 22 9.60 -9.07 -7.18
N SER A 23 9.68 -7.75 -7.40
CA SER A 23 10.61 -6.88 -6.68
C SER A 23 10.27 -6.73 -5.19
N LEU A 24 9.02 -6.95 -4.79
CA LEU A 24 8.57 -6.96 -3.40
C LEU A 24 8.61 -8.38 -2.81
N SER A 25 8.10 -9.37 -3.54
CA SER A 25 8.08 -10.77 -3.08
C SER A 25 9.49 -11.29 -2.77
N SER A 26 10.48 -10.93 -3.60
CA SER A 26 11.87 -11.31 -3.40
C SER A 26 12.47 -10.74 -2.11
N LYS A 27 12.02 -9.57 -1.64
CA LYS A 27 12.44 -8.99 -0.34
C LYS A 27 11.92 -9.79 0.86
N LEU A 28 10.88 -10.59 0.67
CA LEU A 28 10.31 -11.50 1.67
C LEU A 28 10.79 -12.94 1.46
N GLY A 29 11.77 -13.16 0.56
CA GLY A 29 12.26 -14.49 0.22
C GLY A 29 11.24 -15.35 -0.55
N ASN A 30 10.25 -14.73 -1.20
CA ASN A 30 9.12 -15.39 -1.86
C ASN A 30 8.32 -16.34 -0.94
N GLN A 31 8.36 -16.06 0.38
CA GLN A 31 7.54 -16.73 1.38
C GLN A 31 6.50 -15.76 1.91
N PHE A 32 5.25 -16.23 2.01
CA PHE A 32 4.11 -15.41 2.39
C PHE A 32 3.39 -15.94 3.64
N ASP A 33 3.91 -17.01 4.24
CA ASP A 33 3.42 -17.55 5.50
C ASP A 33 3.75 -16.58 6.64
N ASP A 34 2.78 -16.37 7.54
CA ASP A 34 2.91 -15.49 8.71
C ASP A 34 3.28 -14.03 8.39
N LEU A 35 2.91 -13.51 7.21
CA LEU A 35 3.07 -12.09 6.93
C LEU A 35 2.25 -11.26 7.92
N GLN A 36 2.95 -10.37 8.62
CA GLN A 36 2.32 -9.35 9.44
C GLN A 36 2.26 -8.06 8.63
N ILE A 37 1.05 -7.62 8.35
CA ILE A 37 0.77 -6.37 7.66
C ILE A 37 -0.10 -5.53 8.57
N LYS A 38 0.32 -4.28 8.80
CA LYS A 38 -0.43 -3.33 9.61
C LYS A 38 -0.42 -1.95 8.95
N GLU A 39 -1.59 -1.34 8.82
CA GLU A 39 -1.69 0.08 8.51
C GLU A 39 -1.30 0.92 9.73
N VAL A 40 -0.36 1.85 9.55
CA VAL A 40 0.24 2.67 10.61
C VAL A 40 0.28 4.16 10.26
N GLY A 41 -0.39 4.59 9.19
CA GLY A 41 -0.41 5.98 8.78
C GLY A 41 -1.18 6.84 9.78
N ASP A 42 -0.45 7.67 10.53
CA ASP A 42 -0.96 8.70 11.42
C ASP A 42 -1.07 10.08 10.74
N GLY A 43 -0.56 10.19 9.51
CA GLY A 43 -0.64 11.41 8.70
C GLY A 43 -1.94 11.57 7.91
N ASN A 44 -2.14 12.78 7.39
CA ASN A 44 -3.42 13.21 6.81
C ASN A 44 -3.70 12.72 5.37
N LEU A 45 -2.71 12.20 4.64
CA LEU A 45 -2.78 12.11 3.17
C LEU A 45 -2.81 10.70 2.57
N ASN A 46 -2.14 9.73 3.19
CA ASN A 46 -1.81 8.46 2.55
C ASN A 46 -2.03 7.29 3.51
N PHE A 47 -2.21 6.09 2.96
CA PHE A 47 -2.03 4.86 3.73
C PHE A 47 -0.55 4.50 3.81
N VAL A 48 -0.13 4.01 4.97
CA VAL A 48 1.23 3.52 5.20
C VAL A 48 1.14 2.17 5.88
N TYR A 49 1.70 1.14 5.25
CA TYR A 49 1.70 -0.22 5.74
C TYR A 49 3.11 -0.64 6.11
N ILE A 50 3.28 -1.20 7.31
CA ILE A 50 4.47 -1.98 7.65
C ILE A 50 4.20 -3.44 7.26
N VAL A 51 5.11 -4.03 6.49
CA VAL A 51 5.08 -5.42 6.07
C VAL A 51 6.28 -6.14 6.67
N ILE A 52 6.03 -7.19 7.43
CA ILE A 52 7.06 -8.02 8.07
C ILE A 52 6.84 -9.47 7.62
N GLY A 53 7.87 -10.07 7.04
CA GLY A 53 7.97 -11.50 6.78
C GLY A 53 9.22 -12.10 7.41
N ARG A 54 9.35 -13.43 7.33
CA ARG A 54 10.47 -14.15 7.96
C ARG A 54 11.85 -13.73 7.46
N SER A 55 11.95 -13.41 6.17
CA SER A 55 13.22 -13.10 5.50
C SER A 55 13.53 -11.59 5.44
N GLY A 56 12.59 -10.73 5.83
CA GLY A 56 12.75 -9.29 5.68
C GLY A 56 11.47 -8.50 5.91
N SER A 57 11.60 -7.17 5.85
CA SER A 57 10.50 -6.24 6.07
C SER A 57 10.65 -5.02 5.15
N PHE A 58 9.52 -4.38 4.83
CA PHE A 58 9.50 -3.10 4.13
C PHE A 58 8.26 -2.30 4.46
N VAL A 59 8.26 -1.03 4.04
CA VAL A 59 7.10 -0.14 4.13
C VAL A 59 6.49 0.05 2.76
N ILE A 60 5.16 0.02 2.68
CA ILE A 60 4.41 0.45 1.49
C ILE A 60 3.62 1.70 1.83
N LYS A 61 3.72 2.72 0.97
CA LYS A 61 2.95 3.96 1.08
C LYS A 61 2.11 4.12 -0.18
N GLN A 62 0.80 4.34 -0.01
CA GLN A 62 -0.13 4.50 -1.14
C GLN A 62 -0.84 5.86 -1.05
N ALA A 63 -0.72 6.65 -2.12
CA ALA A 63 -1.49 7.87 -2.30
C ALA A 63 -2.89 7.55 -2.85
N LEU A 64 -3.91 8.11 -2.19
CA LEU A 64 -5.31 8.04 -2.61
C LEU A 64 -5.66 9.22 -3.53
N PRO A 65 -6.71 9.13 -4.36
CA PRO A 65 -7.17 10.25 -5.19
C PRO A 65 -7.88 11.37 -4.39
N TYR A 66 -7.66 11.44 -3.08
CA TYR A 66 -8.21 12.41 -2.13
C TYR A 66 -7.31 12.56 -0.89
N ILE A 67 -7.59 13.56 -0.04
CA ILE A 67 -6.95 13.73 1.28
C ILE A 67 -7.56 12.72 2.26
N ARG A 68 -6.76 11.77 2.76
CA ARG A 68 -7.23 10.67 3.63
C ARG A 68 -8.03 11.14 4.84
N CYS A 69 -7.61 12.19 5.56
CA CYS A 69 -8.30 12.63 6.78
C CYS A 69 -9.63 13.34 6.53
N ILE A 70 -9.89 13.80 5.30
CA ILE A 70 -11.13 14.48 4.90
C ILE A 70 -12.06 13.51 4.15
N GLY A 71 -11.49 12.60 3.36
CA GLY A 71 -12.21 11.66 2.51
C GLY A 71 -12.41 12.18 1.09
N GLU A 72 -13.27 11.50 0.33
CA GLU A 72 -13.48 11.72 -1.11
C GLU A 72 -14.00 13.12 -1.47
N SER A 73 -14.56 13.85 -0.50
CA SER A 73 -15.02 15.23 -0.67
C SER A 73 -13.91 16.24 -0.95
N TRP A 74 -12.64 15.88 -0.71
CA TRP A 74 -11.47 16.70 -1.02
C TRP A 74 -10.51 15.97 -1.97
N PRO A 75 -10.70 16.11 -3.30
CA PRO A 75 -9.85 15.45 -4.30
C PRO A 75 -8.39 15.92 -4.23
N MET A 76 -7.46 15.00 -4.46
CA MET A 76 -6.03 15.29 -4.55
C MET A 76 -5.36 14.27 -5.47
N THR A 77 -4.57 14.71 -6.45
CA THR A 77 -3.93 13.81 -7.41
C THR A 77 -3.01 12.79 -6.73
N LYS A 78 -3.13 11.52 -7.14
CA LYS A 78 -2.25 10.43 -6.71
C LYS A 78 -0.83 10.53 -7.28
N GLU A 79 -0.62 11.36 -8.31
CA GLU A 79 0.70 11.59 -8.93
C GLU A 79 1.74 12.15 -7.96
N ARG A 80 1.30 12.66 -6.80
CA ARG A 80 2.17 13.05 -5.68
C ARG A 80 3.06 11.92 -5.13
N ALA A 81 2.81 10.67 -5.52
CA ALA A 81 3.66 9.53 -5.17
C ALA A 81 4.78 9.24 -6.20
N LEU A 82 4.79 9.92 -7.35
CA LEU A 82 5.75 9.69 -8.43
C LEU A 82 7.11 10.38 -8.21
N PHE A 83 7.17 11.38 -7.33
CA PHE A 83 8.33 12.24 -7.11
C PHE A 83 8.77 12.19 -5.65
#